data_AF-A0A1B6GRE5-F1
#
_entry.id   AF-A0A1B6GRE5-F1
#
_cell.length_a   1.000
_cell.length_b   1.000
_cell.length_c   1.000
_cell.angle_alpha   90.00
_cell.angle_beta   90.00
_cell.angle_gamma   90.00
#
_symmetry.space_group_name_H-M   'P 1'
#
loop_
_entity.id
_entity.type
_entity.pdbx_description
1 polymer ?
#
loop_
_entity_poly.entity_id
_entity_poly.type
_entity_poly.pdbx_seq_one_letter_code
_entity_poly.pdbx_strand_id
1 'polypeptide(L)'
;MFTDKSFRVRHHFFYMDPLSGNYNVGGVNFQWTDGIFSLALAPISKDDGYRTIYFHPLSSTMEFTVNSKILQNETIANDEYYAYKVLGSRGPNSQATAS
;
A
#
# COMPACT_ATOMS: atom_id res chain seq x y z
N MET A 1 -1.29 -7.95 -27.46
CA MET A 1 0.06 -8.45 -27.14
C MET A 1 0.42 -7.93 -25.76
N PHE A 2 0.73 -8.81 -24.82
CA PHE A 2 1.41 -8.39 -23.60
C PHE A 2 2.84 -8.05 -23.99
N THR A 3 3.32 -6.89 -23.54
CA THR A 3 4.73 -6.52 -23.68
C THR A 3 5.42 -7.03 -22.42
N ASP A 4 6.62 -7.61 -22.54
CA ASP A 4 7.46 -8.02 -21.40
C ASP A 4 8.03 -6.77 -20.69
N LYS A 5 7.12 -5.88 -20.27
CA LYS A 5 7.40 -4.57 -19.72
C LYS A 5 6.97 -4.55 -18.26
N SER A 6 7.89 -4.19 -17.40
CA SER A 6 7.62 -3.84 -16.01
C SER A 6 8.11 -2.43 -15.76
N PHE A 7 7.45 -1.71 -14.86
CA PHE A 7 7.85 -0.39 -14.43
C PHE A 7 7.68 -0.25 -12.93
N ARG A 8 8.43 0.69 -12.34
CA ARG A 8 8.41 0.93 -10.91
C ARG A 8 7.47 2.09 -10.60
N VAL A 9 6.54 1.85 -9.67
CA VAL A 9 5.71 2.89 -9.08
C VAL A 9 6.26 3.28 -7.72
N ARG A 10 6.23 4.57 -7.40
CA ARG A 10 6.66 5.15 -6.14
C ARG A 10 5.55 6.06 -5.64
N HIS A 11 5.21 5.93 -4.37
CA HIS A 11 4.27 6.82 -3.70
C HIS A 11 4.66 6.98 -2.23
N HIS A 12 4.35 8.13 -1.63
CA HIS A 12 4.70 8.42 -0.25
C HIS A 12 4.06 7.42 0.73
N PHE A 13 2.86 6.95 0.43
CA PHE A 13 2.16 5.93 1.23
C PHE A 13 2.77 4.54 1.15
N PHE A 14 3.81 4.33 0.33
CA PHE A 14 4.56 3.07 0.29
C PHE A 14 5.72 3.04 1.29
N TYR A 15 6.02 4.14 1.97
CA TYR A 15 7.09 4.19 2.97
C TYR A 15 6.57 3.83 4.35
N MET A 16 7.48 3.35 5.22
CA MET A 16 7.17 3.14 6.62
C MET A 16 6.73 4.44 7.31
N ASP A 17 5.95 4.29 8.37
CA ASP A 17 5.80 5.30 9.40
C ASP A 17 6.94 5.13 10.42
N PRO A 18 7.85 6.13 10.57
CA PRO A 18 8.98 6.03 11.49
C PRO A 18 8.57 5.85 12.96
N LEU A 19 7.33 6.20 13.32
CA LEU A 19 6.80 6.02 14.67
C LEU A 19 6.26 4.61 14.91
N SER A 20 6.13 3.81 13.85
CA SER A 20 5.52 2.47 13.87
C SER A 20 6.51 1.35 13.53
N GLY A 21 7.82 1.63 13.53
CA GLY A 21 8.88 0.68 13.15
C GLY A 21 9.47 -0.15 14.30
N ASN A 22 9.08 0.10 15.55
CA ASN A 22 9.54 -0.68 16.70
C ASN A 22 8.55 -1.79 17.04
N TYR A 23 8.99 -3.04 17.03
CA TYR A 23 8.16 -4.22 17.25
C TYR A 23 8.53 -4.92 18.54
N ASN A 24 7.51 -5.45 19.22
CA ASN A 24 7.66 -6.45 20.27
C ASN A 24 6.79 -7.66 19.92
N VAL A 25 7.42 -8.77 19.58
CA VAL A 25 6.72 -10.02 19.24
C VAL A 25 7.23 -11.12 20.16
N GLY A 26 6.34 -11.65 21.00
CA GLY A 26 6.69 -12.71 21.95
C GLY A 26 7.81 -12.30 22.93
N GLY A 27 7.90 -11.01 23.29
CA GLY A 27 8.95 -10.49 24.17
C GLY A 27 10.27 -10.15 23.47
N VAL A 28 10.41 -10.45 22.18
CA VAL A 28 11.57 -10.06 21.38
C VAL A 28 11.34 -8.68 20.78
N ASN A 29 12.26 -7.75 21.05
CA ASN A 29 12.23 -6.40 20.50
C ASN A 29 13.13 -6.30 19.27
N PHE A 30 12.63 -5.70 18.20
CA PHE A 30 13.39 -5.43 16.98
C PHE A 30 12.80 -4.25 16.22
N GLN A 31 13.60 -3.61 15.38
CA GLN A 31 13.17 -2.49 14.54
C GLN A 31 13.15 -2.94 13.08
N TRP A 32 12.03 -2.73 12.42
CA TRP A 32 11.91 -2.87 10.98
C TRP A 32 11.47 -1.54 10.37
N THR A 33 11.90 -1.33 9.14
CA THR A 33 11.64 -0.11 8.38
C THR A 33 10.91 -0.40 7.08
N ASP A 34 10.18 -1.50 7.06
CA ASP A 34 9.62 -2.07 5.84
C ASP A 34 8.42 -1.24 5.37
N GLY A 35 8.49 -0.85 4.10
CA GLY A 35 7.47 -0.10 3.39
C GLY A 35 6.29 -0.97 2.96
N ILE A 36 5.70 -0.66 1.80
CA ILE A 36 4.59 -1.43 1.20
C ILE A 36 4.89 -2.92 1.23
N PHE A 37 3.96 -3.70 1.81
CA PHE A 37 4.17 -5.12 2.06
C PHE A 37 2.99 -5.97 1.60
N SER A 38 1.78 -5.68 2.08
CA SER A 38 0.57 -6.43 1.74
C SER A 38 -0.40 -5.59 0.93
N LEU A 39 -1.12 -6.25 0.02
CA LEU A 39 -2.19 -5.66 -0.77
C LEU A 39 -3.33 -6.64 -0.98
N ALA A 40 -4.54 -6.12 -1.05
CA ALA A 40 -5.75 -6.86 -1.38
C ALA A 40 -6.51 -6.17 -2.53
N LEU A 41 -7.17 -6.97 -3.36
CA LEU A 41 -7.94 -6.47 -4.51
C LEU A 41 -9.44 -6.62 -4.25
N ALA A 42 -10.19 -5.53 -4.39
CA ALA A 42 -11.64 -5.61 -4.49
C ALA A 42 -12.07 -6.40 -5.75
N PRO A 43 -13.33 -6.85 -5.81
CA PRO A 43 -13.96 -7.23 -7.07
C PRO A 43 -13.82 -6.12 -8.11
N ILE A 44 -13.88 -6.49 -9.39
CA ILE A 44 -13.87 -5.52 -10.49
C ILE A 44 -15.11 -4.63 -10.35
N SER A 45 -14.89 -3.32 -10.32
CA SER A 45 -15.95 -2.32 -10.33
C SER A 45 -16.69 -2.38 -11.67
N LYS A 46 -18.03 -2.36 -11.60
CA LYS A 46 -18.87 -2.32 -12.80
C LYS A 46 -18.85 -0.94 -13.48
N ASP A 47 -18.45 0.10 -12.76
CA ASP A 47 -18.54 1.48 -13.24
C ASP A 47 -17.36 1.85 -14.15
N ASP A 48 -16.15 1.39 -13.83
CA ASP A 48 -14.93 1.73 -14.56
C ASP A 48 -14.13 0.52 -15.07
N GLY A 49 -14.49 -0.70 -14.68
CA GLY A 49 -13.80 -1.93 -15.09
C GLY A 49 -12.47 -2.18 -14.37
N TYR A 50 -12.13 -1.40 -13.35
CA TYR A 50 -10.90 -1.53 -12.58
C TYR A 50 -11.16 -2.01 -11.15
N ARG A 51 -10.10 -2.29 -10.39
CA ARG A 51 -10.19 -2.77 -9.01
C ARG A 51 -9.74 -1.69 -8.05
N THR A 52 -10.44 -1.59 -6.92
CA THR A 52 -9.89 -0.88 -5.77
C THR A 52 -8.82 -1.76 -5.14
N ILE A 53 -7.61 -1.21 -4.98
CA ILE A 53 -6.47 -1.86 -4.34
C ILE A 53 -6.38 -1.30 -2.93
N TYR A 54 -6.42 -2.17 -1.93
CA TYR A 54 -6.15 -1.86 -0.54
C TYR A 54 -4.72 -2.26 -0.23
N PHE A 55 -3.98 -1.43 0.50
CA PHE A 55 -2.60 -1.74 0.87
C PHE A 55 -2.19 -1.00 2.14
N HIS A 56 -1.09 -1.46 2.74
CA HIS A 56 -0.42 -0.77 3.84
C HIS A 56 1.09 -1.08 3.84
N PRO A 57 1.92 -0.17 4.37
CA PRO A 57 3.28 -0.50 4.79
C PRO A 57 3.29 -1.52 5.93
N LEU A 58 4.34 -2.33 6.03
CA LEU A 58 4.51 -3.25 7.17
C LEU A 58 4.72 -2.46 8.46
N SER A 59 5.63 -1.48 8.43
CA SER A 59 5.93 -0.59 9.55
C SER A 59 5.03 0.63 9.55
N SER A 60 3.72 0.39 9.63
CA SER A 60 2.69 1.42 9.77
C SER A 60 1.41 0.81 10.34
N THR A 61 0.56 1.66 10.90
CA THR A 61 -0.81 1.31 11.30
C THR A 61 -1.87 1.88 10.34
N MET A 62 -1.43 2.61 9.31
CA MET A 62 -2.28 3.28 8.35
C MET A 62 -2.66 2.37 7.18
N GLU A 63 -3.89 2.51 6.72
CA GLU A 63 -4.40 1.83 5.53
C GLU A 63 -4.71 2.84 4.42
N PHE A 64 -4.45 2.41 3.19
CA PHE A 64 -4.56 3.24 2.00
C PHE A 64 -5.25 2.48 0.88
N THR A 65 -5.75 3.23 -0.08
CA THR A 65 -6.30 2.67 -1.31
C THR A 65 -5.95 3.47 -2.54
N VAL A 66 -5.91 2.78 -3.69
CA VAL A 66 -5.79 3.38 -5.01
C VAL A 66 -6.59 2.55 -6.01
N ASN A 67 -7.08 3.20 -7.08
CA ASN A 67 -7.70 2.48 -8.19
C ASN A 67 -6.61 1.84 -9.07
N SER A 68 -6.77 0.57 -9.46
CA SER A 68 -5.79 -0.17 -10.26
C SER A 68 -5.52 0.48 -11.63
N LYS A 69 -6.44 1.30 -12.14
CA LYS A 69 -6.24 2.12 -13.35
C LYS A 69 -4.97 2.97 -13.29
N ILE A 70 -4.65 3.51 -12.11
CA ILE A 70 -3.47 4.37 -11.91
C ILE A 70 -2.20 3.52 -12.02
N LEU A 71 -2.16 2.37 -11.33
CA LEU A 71 -0.98 1.49 -11.32
C LEU A 71 -0.74 0.78 -12.66
N GLN A 72 -1.76 0.64 -13.49
CA GLN A 72 -1.66 0.02 -14.82
C GLN A 72 -1.22 1.00 -15.91
N ASN A 73 -1.18 2.30 -15.62
CA ASN A 73 -0.78 3.33 -16.58
C ASN A 73 0.54 3.99 -16.18
N GLU A 74 1.63 3.51 -16.79
CA GLU A 74 3.01 3.97 -16.53
C GLU A 74 3.20 5.48 -16.65
N THR A 75 2.49 6.15 -17.56
CA THR A 75 2.69 7.59 -17.80
C THR A 75 2.11 8.46 -16.70
N ILE A 76 1.26 7.90 -15.82
CA ILE A 76 0.62 8.66 -14.74
C ILE A 76 0.90 8.07 -13.36
N ALA A 77 1.37 6.82 -13.27
CA ALA A 77 1.46 6.07 -12.03
C ALA A 77 2.31 6.75 -10.94
N ASN A 78 3.30 7.57 -11.33
CA ASN A 78 4.16 8.30 -10.39
C ASN A 78 3.76 9.77 -10.19
N ASP A 79 2.85 10.31 -11.01
CA ASP A 79 2.51 11.73 -11.03
C ASP A 79 1.14 12.02 -10.38
N GLU A 80 0.25 11.02 -10.33
CA GLU A 80 -1.10 11.12 -9.77
C GLU A 80 -1.13 10.94 -8.25
N TYR A 81 -0.47 11.84 -7.52
CA TYR A 81 -0.38 11.79 -6.05
C TYR A 81 -1.76 11.72 -5.36
N TYR A 82 -2.71 12.53 -5.81
CA TYR A 82 -4.05 12.63 -5.19
C TYR A 82 -4.99 11.47 -5.56
N ALA A 83 -4.58 10.55 -6.44
CA ALA A 83 -5.39 9.38 -6.75
C ALA A 83 -5.38 8.33 -5.63
N TYR A 84 -4.43 8.43 -4.69
CA TYR A 84 -4.36 7.60 -3.49
C TYR A 84 -5.19 8.21 -2.38
N LYS A 85 -5.92 7.36 -1.65
CA LYS A 85 -6.78 7.77 -0.53
C LYS A 85 -6.32 7.13 0.77
N VAL A 86 -6.38 7.90 1.84
CA VAL A 86 -6.17 7.42 3.21
C VAL A 86 -7.48 6.83 3.71
N LEU A 87 -7.45 5.59 4.21
CA LEU A 87 -8.61 4.92 4.80
C LEU A 87 -8.68 5.15 6.31
N GLY A 88 -7.54 5.26 6.97
CA GLY A 88 -7.43 5.54 8.40
C GLY A 88 -6.35 4.72 9.08
N SER A 89 -6.32 4.77 10.41
CA SER A 89 -5.44 3.95 11.24
C SER A 89 -6.21 2.78 11.84
N ARG A 90 -5.57 1.62 11.90
CA ARG A 90 -6.04 0.45 12.68
C ARG A 90 -5.77 0.56 14.18
N GLY A 91 -5.06 1.61 14.62
CA GLY A 91 -4.75 1.91 16.01
C GLY A 91 -3.32 1.55 16.45
N PRO A 92 -2.96 1.80 17.71
CA PRO A 92 -1.62 1.46 18.22
C PRO A 92 -1.37 -0.06 18.20
N ASN A 93 -0.14 -0.46 17.87
CA ASN A 93 0.32 -1.85 17.83
C ASN A 93 -0.45 -2.77 16.85
N SER A 94 -1.03 -2.19 15.80
CA SER A 94 -1.82 -2.91 14.79
C SER A 94 -1.12 -2.99 13.42
N GLN A 95 0.21 -3.03 13.42
CA GLN A 95 0.98 -3.41 12.23
C GLN A 95 0.52 -4.80 11.78
N ALA A 96 0.44 -5.02 10.46
CA ALA A 96 0.00 -6.30 9.93
C ALA A 96 0.93 -6.77 8.81
N THR A 97 0.95 -8.09 8.59
CA THR A 97 1.66 -8.75 7.50
C THR A 97 0.70 -9.20 6.38
N ALA A 98 -0.61 -9.08 6.60
CA ALA A 98 -1.68 -9.50 5.69
C ALA A 98 -2.77 -8.42 5.57
N SER A 99 -3.49 -8.45 4.45
CA SER A 99 -4.65 -7.62 4.11
C SER A 99 -5.88 -8.48 3.83
#